data_AF-A0A482UKD2-F1
#
_entry.id   AF-A0A482UKD2-F1
#
_cell.length_a   1.000
_cell.length_b   1.000
_cell.length_c   1.000
_cell.angle_alpha   90.00
_cell.angle_beta   90.00
_cell.angle_gamma   90.00
#
_symmetry.space_group_name_H-M   'P 1'
#
loop_
_entity.id
_entity.type
_entity.pdbx_description
1 polymer ?
#
loop_
_entity_poly.entity_id
_entity_poly.type
_entity_poly.pdbx_seq_one_letter_code
_entity_poly.pdbx_strand_id
1 'polypeptide(L)'
;MGRALDCAICVSSDKSISRLHAELQVTQSDSGTMLHLVDLGSKFGTFVNDERIAPQTPVEIKDREVKVGIGGSGTVIHVTRKDIRICMTRVDKLEKDMVKVYYVCCVMHCLY
;
A
#
# COMPACT_ATOMS: atom_id res chain seq x y z
N MET A 1 8.70 -2.87 1.75
CA MET A 1 8.85 -3.74 0.56
C MET A 1 10.26 -3.60 0.01
N GLY A 2 10.81 -4.67 -0.52
CA GLY A 2 12.17 -4.68 -1.04
C GLY A 2 12.69 -6.09 -1.29
N ARG A 3 14.00 -6.21 -1.51
CA ARG A 3 14.66 -7.48 -1.81
C ARG A 3 15.01 -8.31 -0.57
N ALA A 4 15.02 -7.69 0.62
CA ALA A 4 15.36 -8.40 1.85
C ALA A 4 14.24 -9.37 2.26
N LEU A 5 14.63 -10.54 2.78
CA LEU A 5 13.70 -11.65 3.10
C LEU A 5 12.74 -11.34 4.25
N ASP A 6 13.07 -10.35 5.07
CA ASP A 6 12.27 -9.83 6.19
C ASP A 6 11.27 -8.74 5.77
N CYS A 7 11.26 -8.33 4.49
CA CYS A 7 10.24 -7.44 3.98
C CYS A 7 8.89 -8.13 3.91
N ALA A 8 7.83 -7.46 4.38
CA ALA A 8 6.45 -7.93 4.23
C ALA A 8 6.06 -8.25 2.78
N ILE A 9 6.65 -7.52 1.83
CA ILE A 9 6.60 -7.82 0.39
C ILE A 9 8.05 -7.95 -0.07
N CYS A 10 8.45 -9.18 -0.34
CA CYS A 10 9.81 -9.54 -0.71
C CYS A 10 9.91 -9.88 -2.20
N VAL A 11 10.78 -9.17 -2.91
CA VAL A 11 11.12 -9.42 -4.31
C VAL A 11 12.61 -9.76 -4.39
N SER A 12 12.97 -10.99 -4.01
CA SER A 12 14.36 -11.38 -3.73
C SER A 12 15.25 -11.56 -4.98
N SER A 13 14.65 -11.91 -6.13
CA SER A 13 15.35 -12.21 -7.39
C SER A 13 15.86 -10.98 -8.15
N ASP A 14 15.26 -9.81 -7.89
CA ASP A 14 15.48 -8.61 -8.70
C ASP A 14 16.56 -7.70 -8.09
N LYS A 15 17.74 -7.67 -8.70
CA LYS A 15 18.87 -6.88 -8.23
C LYS A 15 18.68 -5.36 -8.40
N SER A 16 17.70 -4.92 -9.18
CA SER A 16 17.35 -3.50 -9.29
C SER A 16 16.55 -3.00 -8.08
N ILE A 17 16.05 -3.91 -7.24
CA ILE A 17 15.30 -3.58 -6.04
C ILE A 17 16.27 -3.54 -4.84
N SER A 18 16.36 -2.38 -4.19
CA SER A 18 17.05 -2.21 -2.90
C SER A 18 16.55 -3.18 -1.83
N ARG A 19 17.40 -3.51 -0.85
CA ARG A 19 17.05 -4.41 0.27
C ARG A 19 15.80 -3.94 1.01
N LEU A 20 15.81 -2.67 1.41
CA LEU A 20 14.65 -1.89 1.84
C LEU A 20 14.43 -0.85 0.75
N HIS A 21 13.34 -0.97 -0.01
CA HIS A 21 13.15 -0.16 -1.22
C HIS A 21 12.14 0.94 -1.02
N ALA A 22 10.95 0.57 -0.57
CA ALA A 22 9.85 1.48 -0.36
C ALA A 22 8.95 0.94 0.76
N GLU A 23 8.07 1.78 1.26
CA GLU A 23 7.12 1.45 2.32
C GLU A 23 5.73 1.97 1.95
N LEU A 24 4.71 1.15 2.23
CA LEU A 24 3.32 1.60 2.22
C LEU A 24 2.90 1.85 3.66
N GLN A 25 2.52 3.09 3.96
CA GLN A 25 2.10 3.52 5.27
C GLN A 25 0.59 3.74 5.26
N VAL A 26 -0.12 3.01 6.12
CA VAL A 26 -1.57 3.14 6.28
C VAL A 26 -1.84 3.84 7.60
N THR A 27 -2.48 5.01 7.56
CA THR A 27 -2.85 5.77 8.76
C THR A 27 -4.36 5.96 8.82
N GLN A 28 -4.89 6.02 10.04
CA GLN A 28 -6.30 6.33 10.28
C GLN A 28 -6.44 7.77 10.75
N SER A 29 -7.50 8.43 10.27
CA SER A 29 -7.91 9.77 10.65
C SER A 29 -9.43 9.84 10.80
N ASP A 30 -9.95 10.93 11.36
CA ASP A 30 -11.40 11.17 11.45
C ASP A 30 -12.06 11.20 10.06
N SER A 31 -11.31 11.57 9.02
CA SER A 31 -11.76 11.54 7.62
C SER A 31 -11.62 10.17 6.93
N GLY A 32 -11.15 9.15 7.65
CA GLY A 32 -10.96 7.79 7.14
C GLY A 32 -9.50 7.36 7.03
N THR A 33 -9.26 6.32 6.23
CA THR A 33 -7.93 5.72 6.04
C THR A 33 -7.15 6.42 4.93
N MET A 34 -5.94 6.88 5.25
CA MET A 34 -4.97 7.41 4.31
C MET A 34 -3.90 6.36 3.98
N LEU A 35 -3.51 6.28 2.72
CA LEU A 35 -2.45 5.40 2.23
C LEU A 35 -1.35 6.27 1.64
N HIS A 36 -0.13 6.12 2.15
CA HIS A 36 1.05 6.80 1.63
C HIS A 36 2.05 5.78 1.11
N LEU A 37 2.74 6.15 0.03
CA LEU A 37 3.90 5.43 -0.48
C LEU A 37 5.15 6.27 -0.22
N VAL A 38 6.20 5.64 0.31
CA VAL A 38 7.49 6.30 0.58
C VAL A 38 8.60 5.48 -0.07
N ASP A 39 9.37 6.10 -0.96
CA ASP A 39 10.65 5.51 -1.41
C ASP A 39 11.70 5.70 -0.32
N LEU A 40 12.42 4.64 0.07
CA LEU A 40 13.37 4.66 1.19
C LEU A 40 14.81 5.04 0.76
N GLY A 41 14.94 5.82 -0.31
CA GLY A 41 16.25 6.14 -0.91
C GLY A 41 16.74 5.01 -1.80
N SER A 42 15.85 4.44 -2.60
CA SER A 42 16.20 3.33 -3.48
C SER A 42 17.15 3.76 -4.60
N LYS A 43 17.99 2.84 -5.09
CA LYS A 43 18.99 3.14 -6.12
C LYS A 43 18.35 3.52 -7.46
N PHE A 44 17.28 2.82 -7.84
CA PHE A 44 16.65 2.98 -9.16
C PHE A 44 15.33 3.77 -9.08
N GLY A 45 14.83 4.07 -7.89
CA GLY A 45 13.61 4.83 -7.66
C GLY A 45 12.37 3.96 -7.55
N THR A 46 11.32 4.62 -7.06
CA THR A 46 9.95 4.13 -7.01
C THR A 46 9.08 5.02 -7.91
N PHE A 47 8.05 4.45 -8.50
CA PHE A 47 7.20 5.09 -9.48
C PHE A 47 5.73 4.89 -9.13
N VAL A 48 4.90 5.90 -9.37
CA VAL A 48 3.45 5.88 -9.24
C VAL A 48 2.88 6.20 -10.61
N ASN A 49 2.13 5.26 -11.21
CA ASN A 49 1.59 5.42 -12.58
C ASN A 49 2.65 5.91 -13.57
N ASP A 50 3.81 5.25 -13.57
CA ASP A 50 4.98 5.54 -14.42
C ASP A 50 5.73 6.86 -14.11
N GLU A 51 5.25 7.65 -13.14
CA GLU A 51 5.93 8.87 -12.68
C GLU A 51 6.82 8.59 -11.47
N ARG A 52 8.10 9.01 -11.55
CA ARG A 52 9.07 8.79 -10.46
C ARG A 52 8.77 9.71 -9.27
N ILE A 53 8.64 9.14 -8.08
CA ILE A 53 8.45 9.93 -6.86
C ILE A 53 9.79 10.35 -6.23
N ALA A 54 9.75 11.41 -5.43
CA ALA A 54 10.91 11.86 -4.67
C ALA A 54 11.25 10.84 -3.54
N PRO A 55 12.55 10.54 -3.31
CA PRO A 55 12.94 9.69 -2.20
C PRO A 55 12.62 10.36 -0.86
N GLN A 56 12.34 9.53 0.15
CA GLN A 56 12.12 9.90 1.55
C GLN A 56 11.00 10.93 1.77
N THR A 57 10.12 11.11 0.79
CA THR A 57 8.97 12.01 0.84
C THR A 57 7.70 11.19 0.67
N PRO A 58 6.77 11.20 1.65
CA PRO A 58 5.51 10.48 1.52
C PRO A 58 4.64 11.05 0.39
N VAL A 59 4.16 10.16 -0.48
CA VAL A 59 3.19 10.46 -1.53
C VAL A 59 1.86 9.81 -1.19
N GLU A 60 0.79 10.60 -1.08
CA GLU A 60 -0.55 10.10 -0.79
C GLU A 60 -1.16 9.41 -2.02
N ILE A 61 -1.64 8.18 -1.83
CA ILE A 61 -2.33 7.40 -2.85
C ILE A 61 -3.85 7.56 -2.65
N LYS A 62 -4.46 8.45 -3.43
CA LYS A 62 -5.91 8.72 -3.39
C LYS A 62 -6.71 7.80 -4.29
N ASP A 63 -6.11 7.36 -5.39
CA ASP A 63 -6.80 6.56 -6.40
C ASP A 63 -7.19 5.19 -5.86
N ARG A 64 -8.31 4.68 -6.38
CA ARG A 64 -8.79 3.33 -6.05
C ARG A 64 -7.87 2.25 -6.58
N GLU A 65 -7.18 2.51 -7.67
CA GLU A 65 -6.21 1.61 -8.28
C GLU A 65 -5.00 2.43 -8.74
N VAL A 66 -3.80 1.92 -8.44
CA VAL A 66 -2.55 2.56 -8.84
C VAL A 66 -1.50 1.50 -9.14
N LYS A 67 -0.63 1.81 -10.11
CA LYS A 67 0.57 1.00 -10.40
C LYS A 67 1.76 1.56 -9.64
N VAL A 68 2.39 0.73 -8.83
CA VAL A 68 3.62 1.08 -8.11
C VAL A 68 4.80 0.35 -8.74
N GLY A 69 5.62 1.07 -9.48
CA GLY A 69 6.87 0.54 -10.02
C GLY A 69 7.98 0.60 -8.97
N ILE A 70 8.75 -0.48 -8.82
CA ILE A 70 9.92 -0.52 -7.93
C ILE A 70 11.14 -1.04 -8.67
N GLY A 71 12.27 -0.34 -8.54
CA GLY A 71 13.49 -0.72 -9.23
C GLY A 71 13.52 -0.31 -10.70
N GLY A 72 14.41 -0.94 -11.47
CA GLY A 72 14.69 -0.60 -12.87
C GLY A 72 14.40 -1.74 -13.85
N SER A 73 13.86 -2.86 -13.38
CA SER A 73 13.57 -4.08 -14.15
C SER A 73 12.14 -4.11 -14.74
N GLY A 74 11.28 -3.18 -14.34
CA GLY A 74 9.85 -3.20 -14.66
C GLY A 74 8.98 -3.99 -13.67
N THR A 75 9.47 -4.33 -12.48
CA THR A 75 8.61 -4.89 -11.42
C THR A 75 7.53 -3.88 -11.03
N VAL A 76 6.26 -4.23 -11.28
CA VAL A 76 5.09 -3.41 -10.96
C VAL A 76 4.21 -4.13 -9.96
N ILE A 77 3.79 -3.38 -8.95
CA ILE A 77 2.87 -3.78 -7.92
C ILE A 77 1.55 -3.05 -8.16
N HIS A 78 0.46 -3.80 -8.32
CA HIS A 78 -0.88 -3.22 -8.42
C HIS A 78 -1.47 -3.05 -7.02
N VAL A 79 -1.79 -1.81 -6.66
CA VAL A 79 -2.38 -1.47 -5.36
C VAL A 79 -3.84 -1.07 -5.58
N THR A 80 -4.75 -1.77 -4.91
CA THR A 80 -6.20 -1.53 -5.03
C THR A 80 -6.83 -1.26 -3.67
N ARG A 81 -7.54 -0.13 -3.55
CA ARG A 81 -8.37 0.24 -2.40
C ARG A 81 -9.81 -0.25 -2.65
N LYS A 82 -10.28 -1.19 -1.82
CA LYS A 82 -11.66 -1.69 -1.88
C LYS A 82 -12.46 -1.15 -0.70
N ASP A 83 -13.65 -0.62 -0.99
CA ASP A 83 -14.59 -0.24 0.05
C ASP A 83 -15.25 -1.51 0.61
N ILE A 84 -14.99 -1.80 1.88
CA ILE A 84 -15.72 -2.83 2.61
C ILE A 84 -16.99 -2.18 3.15
N ARG A 85 -18.15 -2.67 2.69
CA ARG A 85 -19.46 -2.29 3.24
C ARG A 85 -19.97 -3.41 4.13
N ILE A 86 -20.22 -3.09 5.39
CA ILE A 86 -20.83 -3.99 6.36
C ILE A 86 -22.27 -3.51 6.58
N CYS A 87 -23.25 -4.34 6.21
CA CYS A 87 -24.67 -4.05 6.43
C CYS A 87 -25.19 -4.93 7.56
N MET A 88 -25.95 -4.34 8.50
CA MET A 88 -26.58 -5.06 9.60
C MET A 88 -28.07 -4.72 9.62
N THR A 89 -28.92 -5.74 9.73
CA THR A 89 -30.38 -5.59 9.67
C THR A 89 -31.03 -5.51 11.06
N ARG A 90 -30.30 -5.81 12.13
CA ARG A 90 -30.77 -5.80 13.53
C ARG A 90 -29.92 -4.89 14.42
N VAL A 91 -29.95 -3.60 14.13
CA VAL A 91 -29.18 -2.58 14.87
C VAL A 91 -29.71 -2.42 16.31
N ASP A 92 -30.98 -2.77 16.55
CA ASP A 92 -31.67 -2.78 17.85
C ASP A 92 -31.00 -3.68 18.90
N LYS A 93 -30.19 -4.66 18.48
CA LYS A 93 -29.49 -5.60 19.36
C LYS A 93 -28.02 -5.28 19.58
N LEU A 94 -27.53 -4.18 19.04
CA LEU A 94 -26.13 -3.79 19.22
C LEU A 94 -25.97 -2.98 20.50
N GLU A 95 -25.07 -3.43 21.37
CA GLU A 95 -24.55 -2.57 22.43
C GLU A 95 -23.78 -1.42 21.77
N LYS A 96 -24.05 -0.18 22.21
CA LYS A 96 -23.64 1.08 21.55
C LYS A 96 -22.14 1.19 21.23
N ASP A 97 -21.28 0.41 21.89
CA ASP A 97 -19.83 0.49 21.77
C ASP A 97 -19.22 -0.55 20.80
N MET A 98 -20.03 -1.43 20.19
CA MET A 98 -19.51 -2.57 19.41
C MET A 98 -19.24 -2.29 17.93
N VAL A 99 -19.74 -1.19 17.35
CA VAL A 99 -19.53 -0.91 15.91
C VAL A 99 -18.34 0.03 15.73
N LYS A 100 -17.15 -0.53 15.66
CA LYS A 100 -15.97 0.13 15.09
C LYS A 100 -15.72 -0.45 13.71
N VAL A 101 -15.96 0.34 12.66
CA VAL A 101 -15.68 -0.06 11.28
C VAL A 101 -14.17 -0.03 11.07
N TYR A 102 -13.52 -1.17 11.24
CA TYR A 102 -12.10 -1.32 10.92
C TYR A 102 -11.96 -1.67 9.43
N TYR A 103 -11.46 -0.72 8.64
CA TYR A 103 -11.01 -1.01 7.28
C TYR A 103 -9.65 -1.70 7.36
N VAL A 104 -9.65 -3.03 7.25
CA VAL A 104 -8.41 -3.81 7.07
C VAL A 104 -8.37 -4.33 5.64
N CYS A 105 -7.17 -4.20 5.05
CA CYS A 105 -6.64 -4.97 3.93
C CYS A 105 -6.65 -4.27 2.56
N CYS A 106 -5.45 -3.79 2.19
CA CYS A 106 -5.03 -3.68 0.80
C CYS A 106 -4.60 -5.09 0.36
N VAL A 107 -5.41 -5.78 -0.43
CA VAL A 107 -5.02 -7.07 -1.02
C VAL A 107 -4.08 -6.77 -2.18
N MET A 108 -2.80 -7.04 -1.99
CA MET A 108 -1.78 -6.85 -3.03
C MET A 108 -1.62 -8.16 -3.79
N HIS A 109 -1.97 -8.15 -5.08
CA HIS A 109 -1.63 -9.23 -6.00
C HIS A 109 -0.31 -8.91 -6.69
N CYS A 110 0.69 -9.78 -6.53
CA CYS A 110 1.80 -9.87 -7.46
C CYS A 110 1.31 -10.66 -8.69
N LEU A 111 1.26 -10.01 -9.85
CA LEU A 111 1.09 -10.71 -11.12
C LEU A 111 2.48 -11.11 -11.61
N TYR A 112 2.67 -12.39 -11.89
CA TYR A 112 3.91 -12.98 -12.45
C TYR A 112 3.98 -12.78 -13.96
#